data_AF-A0A6P8K873-F1
#
_entry.id   AF-A0A6P8K873-F1
#
_cell.length_a   1.000
_cell.length_b   1.000
_cell.length_c   1.000
_cell.angle_alpha   90.00
_cell.angle_beta   90.00
_cell.angle_gamma   90.00
#
_symmetry.space_group_name_H-M   'P 1'
#
loop_
_entity.id
_entity.type
_entity.pdbx_description
1 polymer ?
#
loop_
_entity_poly.entity_id
_entity_poly.type
_entity_poly.pdbx_seq_one_letter_code
_entity_poly.pdbx_strand_id
1 'polypeptide(L)'
;MSTFVVKLLQRSQLSHSQIDVKPFIYVRSKWMDDDVEFDILTTSDNQNYRSSLKYDEFRSGACELEQAYDAFFAECKSALTTHMGLQGFDYEISLEDADKPTFKVYKCEGYETLYLDVPLRKVSNCYQLLDAAIEAGQQKPQAAPATESDAQTTASLAEYEKYVRDSKLKEEELLKKFLLLLNSKKAHIRDLESQLEKRSGKGSRAKNNQRISSDEEDDAYGAATQAMNIDNDSD
;
A
#
# COMPACT_ATOMS: atom_id res chain seq x y z
N MET A 1 -3.88 -28.79 -9.35
CA MET A 1 -2.55 -29.03 -8.74
C MET A 1 -1.76 -27.74 -8.76
N SER A 2 -1.33 -27.24 -7.60
CA SER A 2 -0.54 -26.02 -7.46
C SER A 2 0.71 -26.28 -6.63
N THR A 3 1.85 -25.80 -7.09
CA THR A 3 3.14 -25.95 -6.40
C THR A 3 3.65 -24.57 -6.00
N PHE A 4 4.11 -24.44 -4.75
CA PHE A 4 4.69 -23.21 -4.23
C PHE A 4 6.05 -23.50 -3.65
N VAL A 5 6.98 -22.56 -3.82
CA VAL A 5 8.29 -22.59 -3.16
C VAL A 5 8.43 -21.31 -2.36
N VAL A 6 8.53 -21.45 -1.05
CA VAL A 6 8.60 -20.33 -0.11
C VAL A 6 9.79 -20.47 0.81
N LYS A 7 10.26 -19.32 1.30
CA LYS A 7 11.24 -19.22 2.36
C LYS A 7 10.50 -18.69 3.58
N LEU A 8 10.52 -19.41 4.68
CA LEU A 8 9.86 -19.09 5.93
C LEU A 8 10.93 -18.73 6.98
N LEU A 9 10.56 -17.87 7.91
CA LEU A 9 11.40 -17.55 9.05
C LEU A 9 11.18 -18.60 10.13
N GLN A 10 12.26 -19.27 10.55
CA GLN A 10 12.20 -20.20 11.66
C GLN A 10 12.23 -19.42 12.98
N ARG A 11 11.31 -19.77 13.88
CA ARG A 11 11.33 -19.32 15.27
C ARG A 11 12.63 -19.78 15.93
N SER A 12 13.34 -18.86 16.58
CA SER A 12 14.52 -19.17 17.37
C SER A 12 14.26 -18.78 18.82
N GLN A 13 14.65 -19.65 19.76
CA GLN A 13 14.68 -19.29 21.17
C GLN A 13 15.90 -18.41 21.41
N LEU A 14 15.68 -17.18 21.86
CA LEU A 14 16.74 -16.23 22.20
C LEU A 14 17.52 -16.76 23.41
N SER A 15 18.70 -17.34 23.18
CA SER A 15 19.62 -17.74 24.25
C SER A 15 20.65 -16.65 24.51
N HIS A 16 21.19 -16.61 25.73
CA HIS A 16 22.12 -15.58 26.20
C HIS A 16 23.44 -15.49 25.40
N SER A 17 23.74 -16.47 24.54
CA SER A 17 24.97 -16.52 23.73
C SER A 17 24.71 -16.56 22.22
N GLN A 18 23.62 -15.97 21.74
CA GLN A 18 23.29 -16.04 20.31
C GLN A 18 24.30 -15.32 19.42
N ILE A 19 24.71 -16.03 18.38
CA ILE A 19 25.30 -15.46 17.17
C ILE A 19 24.12 -14.93 16.33
N ASP A 20 24.19 -13.69 15.85
CA ASP A 20 23.14 -13.05 15.04
C ASP A 20 23.03 -13.67 13.64
N VAL A 21 22.50 -14.90 13.59
CA VAL A 21 22.20 -15.63 12.35
C VAL A 21 20.73 -15.99 12.38
N LYS A 22 19.98 -15.45 11.42
CA LYS A 22 18.55 -15.71 11.26
C LYS A 22 18.32 -17.06 10.57
N PRO A 23 17.74 -18.07 11.24
CA PRO A 23 17.47 -19.37 10.63
C PRO A 23 16.26 -19.29 9.70
N PHE A 24 16.32 -20.00 8.58
CA PHE A 24 15.26 -20.06 7.58
C PHE A 24 14.88 -21.49 7.25
N ILE A 25 13.63 -21.68 6.86
CA ILE A 25 13.10 -22.93 6.36
C ILE A 25 12.65 -22.69 4.92
N TYR A 26 13.20 -23.42 3.97
CA TYR A 26 12.73 -23.44 2.59
C TYR A 26 11.71 -24.56 2.46
N VAL A 27 10.50 -24.24 2.00
CA VAL A 27 9.40 -25.19 1.86
C VAL A 27 8.94 -25.20 0.42
N ARG A 28 8.90 -26.38 -0.19
CA ARG A 28 8.10 -26.65 -1.37
C ARG A 28 6.80 -27.31 -0.91
N SER A 29 5.66 -26.70 -1.21
CA SER A 29 4.34 -27.32 -0.99
C SER A 29 3.69 -27.64 -2.33
N LYS A 30 3.25 -28.88 -2.51
CA LYS A 30 2.54 -29.34 -3.69
C LYS A 30 1.15 -29.80 -3.28
N TRP A 31 0.15 -29.02 -3.70
CA TRP A 31 -1.24 -29.22 -3.33
C TRP A 31 -1.95 -30.04 -4.41
N MET A 32 -2.32 -31.25 -4.04
CA MET A 32 -3.05 -32.22 -4.86
C MET A 32 -4.54 -32.20 -4.49
N ASP A 33 -5.30 -33.14 -5.05
CA ASP A 33 -6.75 -33.18 -4.85
C ASP A 33 -7.14 -33.71 -3.44
N ASP A 34 -6.32 -34.60 -2.86
CA ASP A 34 -6.60 -35.25 -1.56
C ASP A 34 -5.54 -34.96 -0.47
N ASP A 35 -4.34 -34.55 -0.86
CA ASP A 35 -3.20 -34.36 0.03
C ASP A 35 -2.26 -33.21 -0.39
N VAL A 36 -1.36 -32.87 0.53
CA VAL A 36 -0.29 -31.89 0.33
C VAL A 36 1.05 -32.55 0.60
N GLU A 37 1.92 -32.55 -0.39
CA GLU A 37 3.31 -32.98 -0.23
C GLU A 37 4.19 -31.78 0.13
N PHE A 38 5.02 -31.95 1.16
CA PHE A 38 6.00 -30.97 1.60
C PHE A 38 7.41 -31.50 1.39
N ASP A 39 8.26 -30.72 0.75
CA ASP A 39 9.72 -30.89 0.84
C ASP A 39 10.28 -29.68 1.56
N ILE A 40 11.11 -29.93 2.57
CA ILE A 40 11.58 -28.91 3.50
C ILE A 40 13.11 -29.00 3.57
N LEU A 41 13.78 -27.85 3.45
CA LEU A 41 15.20 -27.69 3.69
C LEU A 41 15.38 -26.65 4.78
N THR A 42 16.10 -26.99 5.85
CA THR A 42 16.35 -26.06 6.96
C THR A 42 17.77 -25.53 6.88
N THR A 43 17.98 -24.26 7.21
CA THR A 43 19.33 -23.70 7.31
C THR A 43 19.99 -23.97 8.65
N SER A 44 19.23 -24.39 9.67
CA SER A 44 19.75 -24.62 11.03
C SER A 44 20.61 -25.89 11.11
N ASP A 45 20.20 -26.97 10.47
CA ASP A 45 20.90 -28.26 10.47
C ASP A 45 21.37 -28.70 9.07
N ASN A 46 21.03 -27.90 8.06
CA ASN A 46 21.28 -28.17 6.64
C ASN A 46 20.76 -29.56 6.21
N GLN A 47 19.66 -30.01 6.80
CA GLN A 47 19.00 -31.27 6.48
C GLN A 47 17.77 -31.06 5.62
N ASN A 48 17.45 -32.12 4.87
CA ASN A 48 16.27 -32.19 4.03
C ASN A 48 15.23 -33.10 4.68
N TYR A 49 13.99 -32.69 4.59
CA TYR A 49 12.83 -33.40 5.13
C TYR A 49 11.74 -33.49 4.09
N ARG A 50 10.92 -34.52 4.21
CA ARG A 50 9.71 -34.71 3.42
C ARG A 50 8.55 -35.05 4.32
N SER A 51 7.38 -34.53 3.99
CA SER A 51 6.13 -34.94 4.61
C SER A 51 4.99 -34.94 3.59
N SER A 52 3.89 -35.55 4.00
CA SER A 52 2.62 -35.60 3.27
C SER A 52 1.51 -35.44 4.30
N LEU A 53 0.63 -34.48 4.10
CA LEU A 53 -0.50 -34.21 4.99
C LEU A 53 -1.80 -34.35 4.20
N LYS A 54 -2.73 -35.17 4.68
CA LYS A 54 -4.02 -35.41 4.03
C LYS A 54 -5.03 -34.33 4.42
N TYR A 55 -5.99 -34.05 3.55
CA TYR A 55 -7.07 -33.09 3.87
C TYR A 55 -7.94 -33.51 5.07
N ASP A 56 -8.04 -34.81 5.37
CA ASP A 56 -8.68 -35.29 6.59
C ASP A 56 -7.94 -34.87 7.89
N GLU A 57 -6.63 -34.68 7.82
CA GLU A 57 -5.83 -34.21 8.96
C GLU A 57 -6.04 -32.72 9.19
N PHE A 58 -6.15 -31.93 8.11
CA PHE A 58 -6.59 -30.52 8.21
C PHE A 58 -8.02 -30.41 8.78
N ARG A 59 -8.91 -31.34 8.42
CA ARG A 59 -10.27 -31.37 8.97
C ARG A 59 -10.27 -31.69 10.46
N SER A 60 -9.46 -32.65 10.88
CA SER A 60 -9.28 -32.96 12.30
C SER A 60 -8.75 -31.75 13.08
N GLY A 61 -7.72 -31.06 12.57
CA GLY A 61 -7.19 -29.84 13.18
C GLY A 61 -8.20 -28.70 13.27
N ALA A 62 -9.00 -28.48 12.21
CA ALA A 62 -10.09 -27.50 12.23
C ALA A 62 -11.15 -27.84 13.30
N CYS A 63 -11.50 -29.12 13.44
CA CYS A 63 -12.43 -29.59 14.46
C CYS A 63 -11.87 -29.43 15.88
N GLU A 64 -10.59 -29.72 16.10
CA GLU A 64 -9.93 -29.57 17.40
C GLU A 64 -9.86 -28.10 17.85
N LEU A 65 -9.71 -27.18 16.90
CA LEU A 65 -9.70 -25.74 17.16
C LEU A 65 -11.10 -25.11 17.13
N GLU A 66 -12.15 -25.90 16.94
CA GLU A 66 -13.55 -25.45 16.80
C GLU A 66 -13.75 -24.37 15.71
N GLN A 67 -12.98 -24.47 14.62
CA GLN A 67 -13.04 -23.54 13.49
C GLN A 67 -13.73 -24.15 12.27
N ALA A 68 -14.30 -23.29 11.42
CA ALA A 68 -14.84 -23.73 10.13
C ALA A 68 -13.70 -24.23 9.22
N TYR A 69 -13.85 -25.44 8.68
CA TYR A 69 -12.81 -26.09 7.85
C TYR A 69 -12.31 -25.21 6.72
N ASP A 70 -13.19 -24.57 5.96
CA ASP A 70 -12.79 -23.77 4.80
C ASP A 70 -11.95 -22.54 5.19
N ALA A 71 -12.29 -21.91 6.33
CA ALA A 71 -11.54 -20.77 6.86
C ALA A 71 -10.17 -21.22 7.38
N PHE A 72 -10.14 -22.28 8.19
CA PHE A 72 -8.90 -22.87 8.72
C PHE A 72 -7.96 -23.32 7.58
N PHE A 73 -8.51 -24.00 6.58
CA PHE A 73 -7.75 -24.47 5.42
C PHE A 73 -7.18 -23.31 4.60
N ALA A 74 -7.97 -22.26 4.38
CA ALA A 74 -7.50 -21.06 3.69
C ALA A 74 -6.38 -20.36 4.47
N GLU A 75 -6.51 -20.24 5.80
CA GLU A 75 -5.47 -19.70 6.67
C GLU A 75 -4.18 -20.54 6.58
N CYS A 76 -4.27 -21.85 6.79
CA CYS A 76 -3.12 -22.76 6.69
C CYS A 76 -2.44 -22.69 5.32
N LYS A 77 -3.24 -22.67 4.25
CA LYS A 77 -2.72 -22.54 2.88
C LYS A 77 -2.00 -21.22 2.69
N SER A 78 -2.57 -20.11 3.16
CA SER A 78 -1.91 -18.80 3.07
C SER A 78 -0.62 -18.76 3.89
N ALA A 79 -0.61 -19.31 5.10
CA ALA A 79 0.57 -19.40 5.96
C ALA A 79 1.70 -20.24 5.32
N LEU A 80 1.37 -21.30 4.59
CA LEU A 80 2.35 -22.21 3.96
C LEU A 80 2.78 -21.78 2.55
N THR A 81 2.13 -20.78 1.96
CA THR A 81 2.40 -20.32 0.58
C THR A 81 2.86 -18.86 0.51
N THR A 82 2.85 -18.12 1.62
CA THR A 82 3.36 -16.74 1.69
C THR A 82 4.88 -16.72 1.87
N HIS A 83 5.58 -15.99 0.99
CA HIS A 83 7.02 -15.81 1.11
C HIS A 83 7.36 -14.95 2.35
N MET A 84 8.40 -15.36 3.09
CA MET A 84 8.77 -14.83 4.40
C MET A 84 7.80 -15.12 5.56
N GLY A 85 6.74 -15.89 5.31
CA GLY A 85 5.73 -16.22 6.30
C GLY A 85 4.60 -15.19 6.34
N LEU A 86 3.43 -15.64 6.80
CA LEU A 86 2.27 -14.78 6.99
C LEU A 86 2.39 -14.04 8.34
N GLN A 87 1.96 -12.78 8.38
CA GLN A 87 1.96 -12.02 9.62
C GLN A 87 1.11 -12.71 10.69
N GLY A 88 1.62 -12.79 11.92
CA GLY A 88 0.94 -13.48 13.01
C GLY A 88 1.11 -15.00 12.99
N PHE A 89 1.94 -15.56 12.09
CA PHE A 89 2.30 -16.97 12.09
C PHE A 89 3.79 -17.17 12.32
N ASP A 90 4.12 -18.14 13.19
CA ASP A 90 5.48 -18.58 13.45
C ASP A 90 5.66 -20.04 13.05
N TYR A 91 6.88 -20.37 12.63
CA TYR A 91 7.21 -21.69 12.08
C TYR A 91 8.39 -22.29 12.83
N GLU A 92 8.29 -23.56 13.19
CA GLU A 92 9.32 -24.25 13.94
C GLU A 92 9.54 -25.65 13.39
N ILE A 93 10.78 -26.13 13.47
CA ILE A 93 11.08 -27.56 13.30
C ILE A 93 11.51 -28.06 14.66
N SER A 94 10.64 -28.82 15.32
CA SER A 94 10.99 -29.45 16.59
C SER A 94 11.80 -30.71 16.31
N LEU A 95 12.96 -30.76 16.94
CA LEU A 95 13.89 -31.89 16.96
C LEU A 95 13.95 -32.54 18.35
N GLU A 96 12.96 -32.27 19.21
CA GLU A 96 12.90 -32.80 20.58
C GLU A 96 12.98 -34.34 20.57
N ASP A 97 12.24 -34.97 19.66
CA ASP A 97 12.40 -36.38 19.31
C ASP A 97 13.24 -36.49 18.03
N ALA A 98 14.53 -36.77 18.18
CA ALA A 98 15.47 -36.86 17.05
C ALA A 98 15.04 -37.87 15.95
N ASP A 99 14.28 -38.91 16.33
CA ASP A 99 13.76 -39.92 15.43
C ASP A 99 12.45 -39.51 14.73
N LYS A 100 11.77 -38.48 15.24
CA LYS A 100 10.49 -37.98 14.73
C LYS A 100 10.48 -36.45 14.70
N PRO A 101 11.30 -35.85 13.82
CA PRO A 101 11.26 -34.40 13.62
C PRO A 101 9.85 -33.99 13.19
N THR A 102 9.38 -32.85 13.67
CA THR A 102 8.04 -32.32 13.38
C THR A 102 8.13 -30.88 12.89
N PHE A 103 7.35 -30.55 11.88
CA PHE A 103 7.17 -29.18 11.42
C PHE A 103 5.91 -28.61 12.03
N LYS A 104 6.08 -27.55 12.83
CA LYS A 104 5.01 -26.91 13.60
C LYS A 104 4.72 -25.53 13.04
N VAL A 105 3.44 -25.23 12.92
CA VAL A 105 2.94 -23.90 12.53
C VAL A 105 2.09 -23.37 13.66
N TYR A 106 2.42 -22.18 14.15
CA TYR A 106 1.71 -21.51 15.22
C TYR A 106 1.06 -20.25 14.71
N LYS A 107 -0.13 -19.92 15.22
CA LYS A 107 -0.73 -18.60 15.11
C LYS A 107 -0.48 -17.86 16.42
N CYS A 108 0.14 -16.69 16.33
CA CYS A 108 0.58 -15.84 17.44
C CYS A 108 -0.29 -14.58 17.58
N GLU A 109 -1.47 -14.56 16.98
CA GLU A 109 -2.42 -13.45 17.11
C GLU A 109 -3.22 -13.60 18.41
N GLY A 110 -2.90 -12.77 19.41
CA GLY A 110 -3.50 -12.83 20.74
C GLY A 110 -2.82 -13.87 21.64
N TYR A 111 -3.14 -15.15 21.42
CA TYR A 111 -2.54 -16.27 22.15
C TYR A 111 -1.91 -17.28 21.19
N GLU A 112 -0.79 -17.85 21.60
CA GLU A 112 -0.06 -18.83 20.79
C GLU A 112 -0.88 -20.12 20.67
N THR A 113 -1.28 -20.43 19.43
CA THR A 113 -2.08 -21.62 19.10
C THR A 113 -1.34 -22.47 18.09
N LEU A 114 -1.16 -23.76 18.38
CA LEU A 114 -0.61 -24.72 17.43
C LEU A 114 -1.66 -25.05 16.37
N TYR A 115 -1.39 -24.68 15.11
CA TYR A 115 -2.28 -24.87 13.97
C TYR A 115 -1.99 -26.17 13.23
N LEU A 116 -0.72 -26.48 13.01
CA LEU A 116 -0.30 -27.70 12.31
C LEU A 116 0.87 -28.33 13.04
N ASP A 117 0.81 -29.65 13.20
CA ASP A 117 1.92 -30.48 13.65
C ASP A 117 2.13 -31.60 12.64
N VAL A 118 3.15 -31.43 11.79
CA VAL A 118 3.37 -32.26 10.61
C VAL A 118 4.60 -33.15 10.83
N PRO A 119 4.46 -34.48 10.92
CA PRO A 119 5.60 -35.36 11.10
C PRO A 119 6.50 -35.34 9.86
N LEU A 120 7.80 -35.20 10.08
CA LEU A 120 8.81 -35.11 9.03
C LEU A 120 9.59 -36.43 8.92
N ARG A 121 9.88 -36.82 7.67
CA ARG A 121 10.86 -37.87 7.37
C ARG A 121 12.12 -37.24 6.83
N LYS A 122 13.27 -37.54 7.44
CA LYS A 122 14.57 -37.12 6.93
C LYS A 122 14.86 -37.78 5.57
N VAL A 123 15.32 -37.00 4.61
CA VAL A 123 15.69 -37.46 3.27
C VAL A 123 17.10 -37.01 2.91
N SER A 124 17.78 -37.79 2.08
CA SER A 124 19.16 -37.48 1.67
C SER A 124 19.25 -36.37 0.62
N ASN A 125 18.12 -35.99 0.02
CA ASN A 125 18.11 -35.12 -1.16
C ASN A 125 16.90 -34.19 -1.22
N CYS A 126 17.09 -33.01 -1.83
CA CYS A 126 16.09 -32.00 -2.11
C CYS A 126 16.05 -31.55 -3.58
N TYR A 127 16.51 -32.35 -4.55
CA TYR A 127 16.48 -32.01 -5.98
C TYR A 127 15.11 -31.49 -6.42
N GLN A 128 14.05 -32.11 -5.94
CA GLN A 128 12.68 -31.71 -6.17
C GLN A 128 12.34 -30.28 -5.71
N LEU A 129 12.93 -29.81 -4.61
CA LEU A 129 12.80 -28.42 -4.13
C LEU A 129 13.65 -27.48 -4.99
N LEU A 130 14.86 -27.87 -5.34
CA LEU A 130 15.77 -27.08 -6.17
C LEU A 130 15.25 -26.90 -7.60
N ASP A 131 14.80 -27.98 -8.23
CA ASP A 131 14.20 -27.98 -9.57
C ASP A 131 12.96 -27.08 -9.57
N ALA A 132 12.08 -27.22 -8.58
CA ALA A 132 10.91 -26.36 -8.44
C ALA A 132 11.29 -24.89 -8.19
N ALA A 133 12.36 -24.61 -7.45
CA ALA A 133 12.86 -23.25 -7.25
C ALA A 133 13.44 -22.65 -8.54
N ILE A 134 14.14 -23.45 -9.35
CA ILE A 134 14.65 -23.05 -10.66
C ILE A 134 13.49 -22.76 -11.60
N GLU A 135 12.49 -23.66 -11.66
CA GLU A 135 11.28 -23.47 -12.47
C GLU A 135 10.53 -22.20 -12.04
N ALA A 136 10.34 -21.98 -10.73
CA ALA A 136 9.71 -20.77 -10.21
C ALA A 136 10.51 -19.49 -10.55
N GLY A 137 11.84 -19.56 -10.57
CA GLY A 137 12.70 -18.44 -10.98
C GLY A 137 12.72 -18.19 -12.49
N GLN A 138 12.49 -19.22 -13.31
CA GLN A 138 12.39 -19.11 -14.77
C GLN A 138 10.99 -18.69 -15.24
N GLN A 139 9.96 -18.98 -14.46
CA GLN A 139 8.65 -18.39 -14.64
C GLN A 139 8.80 -16.87 -14.45
N LYS A 140 8.77 -16.15 -15.58
CA LYS A 140 8.68 -14.68 -15.62
C LYS A 140 7.71 -14.26 -14.53
N PRO A 141 8.08 -13.36 -13.60
CA PRO A 141 7.25 -13.05 -12.44
C PRO A 141 5.84 -12.81 -12.96
N GLN A 142 4.93 -13.73 -12.64
CA GLN A 142 3.53 -13.48 -12.88
C GLN A 142 3.27 -12.21 -12.10
N ALA A 143 2.92 -11.14 -12.83
CA ALA A 143 2.42 -9.92 -12.21
C ALA A 143 1.44 -10.39 -11.13
N ALA A 144 1.64 -9.91 -9.90
CA ALA A 144 0.79 -10.25 -8.78
C ALA A 144 -0.66 -10.27 -9.26
N PRO A 145 -1.48 -11.30 -8.91
CA PRO A 145 -2.86 -11.36 -9.37
C PRO A 145 -3.47 -10.01 -9.09
N ALA A 146 -3.84 -9.30 -10.16
CA ALA A 146 -4.33 -7.94 -10.10
C ALA A 146 -5.45 -7.92 -9.08
N THR A 147 -5.13 -7.42 -7.89
CA THR A 147 -6.15 -7.06 -6.91
C THR A 147 -7.01 -6.01 -7.62
N GLU A 148 -8.32 -6.00 -7.39
CA GLU A 148 -9.25 -5.03 -8.01
C GLU A 148 -8.75 -3.56 -7.88
N SER A 149 -7.85 -3.31 -6.92
CA SER A 149 -6.89 -2.21 -6.83
C SER A 149 -6.28 -1.74 -8.16
N ASP A 150 -5.77 -2.61 -9.03
CA ASP A 150 -5.00 -2.19 -10.22
C ASP A 150 -5.88 -1.61 -11.35
N ALA A 151 -7.14 -2.04 -11.44
CA ALA A 151 -8.12 -1.41 -12.32
C ALA A 151 -8.56 -0.04 -11.76
N GLN A 152 -8.60 0.10 -10.44
CA GLN A 152 -8.98 1.33 -9.76
C GLN A 152 -7.84 2.36 -9.73
N THR A 153 -6.58 1.93 -9.65
CA THR A 153 -5.39 2.79 -9.76
C THR A 153 -5.19 3.28 -11.20
N THR A 154 -5.42 2.44 -12.21
CA THR A 154 -5.36 2.88 -13.62
C THR A 154 -6.48 3.84 -14.00
N ALA A 155 -7.71 3.62 -13.51
CA ALA A 155 -8.81 4.56 -13.69
C ALA A 155 -8.56 5.91 -12.97
N SER A 156 -8.08 5.87 -11.73
CA SER A 156 -7.78 7.09 -10.96
C SER A 156 -6.59 7.88 -11.51
N LEU A 157 -5.59 7.23 -12.10
CA LEU A 157 -4.50 7.92 -12.81
C LEU A 157 -5.01 8.67 -14.04
N ALA A 158 -5.91 8.06 -14.84
CA ALA A 158 -6.50 8.72 -15.99
C ALA A 158 -7.40 9.92 -15.60
N GLU A 159 -8.13 9.80 -14.49
CA GLU A 159 -8.91 10.90 -13.92
C GLU A 159 -8.01 12.03 -13.41
N TYR A 160 -6.90 11.70 -12.76
CA TYR A 160 -5.92 12.68 -12.29
C TYR A 160 -5.24 13.42 -13.45
N GLU A 161 -4.84 12.70 -14.51
CA GLU A 161 -4.28 13.33 -15.72
C GLU A 161 -5.27 14.28 -16.40
N LYS A 162 -6.55 13.92 -16.42
CA LYS A 162 -7.62 14.79 -16.92
C LYS A 162 -7.79 16.03 -16.04
N TYR A 163 -7.83 15.85 -14.72
CA TYR A 163 -7.92 16.96 -13.77
C TYR A 163 -6.75 17.93 -13.90
N VAL A 164 -5.52 17.44 -14.04
CA VAL A 164 -4.33 18.27 -14.24
C VAL A 164 -4.43 19.09 -15.53
N ARG A 165 -4.88 18.48 -16.63
CA ARG A 165 -5.08 19.19 -17.91
C ARG A 165 -6.16 20.26 -17.80
N ASP A 166 -7.30 19.94 -17.20
CA ASP A 166 -8.40 20.88 -17.02
C ASP A 166 -8.01 22.04 -16.08
N SER A 167 -7.21 21.76 -15.04
CA SER A 167 -6.65 22.77 -14.15
C SER A 167 -5.70 23.72 -14.89
N LYS A 168 -4.83 23.19 -15.75
CA LYS A 168 -3.89 24.01 -16.54
C LYS A 168 -4.61 24.87 -17.57
N LEU A 169 -5.65 24.36 -18.22
CA LEU A 169 -6.48 25.14 -19.13
C LEU A 169 -7.19 26.30 -18.41
N LYS A 170 -7.76 26.04 -17.23
CA LYS A 170 -8.38 27.09 -16.40
C LYS A 170 -7.37 28.15 -15.96
N GLU A 171 -6.16 27.74 -15.58
CA GLU A 171 -5.07 28.65 -15.22
C GLU A 171 -4.73 29.59 -16.40
N GLU A 172 -4.61 29.05 -17.62
CA GLU A 172 -4.36 29.85 -18.83
C GLU A 172 -5.49 30.82 -19.15
N GLU A 173 -6.76 30.41 -19.00
CA GLU A 173 -7.91 31.30 -19.20
C GLU A 173 -7.92 32.45 -18.18
N LEU A 174 -7.57 32.16 -16.92
CA LEU A 174 -7.54 33.16 -15.86
C LEU A 174 -6.40 34.17 -16.10
N LEU A 175 -5.23 33.68 -16.53
CA LEU A 175 -4.12 34.51 -16.98
C LEU A 175 -4.51 35.42 -18.15
N LYS A 176 -5.23 34.91 -19.16
CA LYS A 176 -5.73 35.72 -20.29
C LYS A 176 -6.69 36.82 -19.82
N LYS A 177 -7.63 36.49 -18.92
CA LYS A 177 -8.57 37.47 -18.33
C LYS A 177 -7.81 38.54 -17.53
N PHE A 178 -6.83 38.14 -16.74
CA PHE A 178 -5.99 39.07 -15.98
C PHE A 178 -5.22 40.02 -16.89
N LEU A 179 -4.65 39.50 -17.98
CA LEU A 179 -3.89 40.29 -18.95
C LEU A 179 -4.79 41.31 -19.67
N LEU A 180 -6.03 40.94 -20.00
CA LEU A 180 -7.03 41.85 -20.54
C LEU A 180 -7.37 42.98 -19.54
N LEU A 181 -7.61 42.64 -18.27
CA LEU A 181 -7.89 43.62 -17.23
C LEU A 181 -6.72 44.59 -17.03
N LEU A 182 -5.50 44.06 -17.02
CA LEU A 182 -4.28 44.85 -16.90
C LEU A 182 -4.12 45.80 -18.09
N ASN A 183 -4.41 45.36 -19.30
CA ASN A 183 -4.41 46.21 -20.48
C ASN A 183 -5.51 47.29 -20.44
N SER A 184 -6.71 46.96 -19.98
CA SER A 184 -7.78 47.93 -19.76
C SER A 184 -7.38 49.01 -18.75
N LYS A 185 -6.78 48.61 -17.62
CA LYS A 185 -6.26 49.55 -16.61
C LYS A 185 -5.11 50.40 -17.15
N LYS A 186 -4.17 49.82 -17.90
CA LYS A 186 -3.12 50.59 -18.60
C LYS A 186 -3.68 51.61 -19.59
N ALA A 187 -4.75 51.27 -20.31
CA ALA A 187 -5.41 52.20 -21.22
C ALA A 187 -6.10 53.34 -20.46
N HIS A 188 -6.77 53.02 -19.34
CA HIS A 188 -7.39 54.02 -18.48
C HIS A 188 -6.35 54.97 -17.85
N ILE A 189 -5.20 54.45 -17.38
CA ILE A 189 -4.09 55.27 -16.88
C ILE A 189 -3.59 56.20 -17.99
N ARG A 190 -3.35 55.69 -19.20
CA ARG A 190 -2.93 56.52 -20.35
C ARG A 190 -3.94 57.60 -20.70
N ASP A 191 -5.24 57.31 -20.61
CA ASP A 191 -6.28 58.32 -20.85
C ASP A 191 -6.29 59.39 -19.76
N LEU A 192 -6.21 59.01 -18.48
CA LEU A 192 -6.08 59.94 -17.36
C LEU A 192 -4.82 60.80 -17.47
N GLU A 193 -3.68 60.22 -17.84
CA GLU A 193 -2.43 60.94 -18.11
C GLU A 193 -2.61 61.96 -19.24
N SER A 194 -3.27 61.57 -20.34
CA SER A 194 -3.61 62.50 -21.44
C SER A 194 -4.55 63.63 -20.99
N GLN A 195 -5.54 63.32 -20.14
CA GLN A 195 -6.45 64.34 -19.59
C GLN A 195 -5.72 65.31 -18.65
N LEU A 196 -4.79 64.83 -17.84
CA LEU A 196 -3.94 65.65 -16.98
C LEU A 196 -3.01 66.53 -17.81
N GLU A 197 -2.38 66.00 -18.86
CA GLU A 197 -1.52 66.75 -19.77
C GLU A 197 -2.30 67.83 -20.54
N LYS A 198 -3.52 67.54 -20.98
CA LYS A 198 -4.42 68.54 -21.60
C LYS A 198 -4.86 69.63 -20.62
N ARG A 199 -5.00 69.31 -19.32
CA ARG A 199 -5.29 70.30 -18.28
C ARG A 199 -4.06 71.14 -17.92
N SER A 200 -2.87 70.54 -17.85
CA SER A 200 -1.62 71.27 -17.60
C SER A 200 -1.23 72.16 -18.79
N GLY A 201 -1.47 71.71 -20.02
CA GLY A 201 -1.28 72.51 -21.25
C GLY A 201 -2.30 73.65 -21.42
N LYS A 202 -3.49 73.55 -20.82
CA LYS A 202 -4.50 74.63 -20.78
C LYS A 202 -4.38 75.53 -19.54
N GLY A 203 -3.43 75.25 -18.65
CA GLY A 203 -3.22 75.95 -17.38
C GLY A 203 -2.53 77.32 -17.44
N SER A 204 -2.28 77.90 -18.62
CA SER A 204 -1.76 79.29 -18.73
C SER A 204 -2.81 80.34 -19.12
N ARG A 205 -4.09 79.95 -19.29
CA ARG A 205 -5.18 80.91 -19.51
C ARG A 205 -6.49 80.44 -18.87
N ALA A 206 -6.71 80.82 -17.62
CA ALA A 206 -7.95 81.46 -17.12
C ALA A 206 -8.05 81.33 -15.60
N LYS A 207 -8.13 82.49 -14.97
CA LYS A 207 -8.35 82.76 -13.55
C LYS A 207 -9.83 82.56 -13.20
N ASN A 208 -10.12 82.11 -11.97
CA ASN A 208 -11.42 82.05 -11.28
C ASN A 208 -12.49 81.08 -11.82
N ASN A 209 -12.88 80.06 -11.05
CA ASN A 209 -13.84 80.22 -9.94
C ASN A 209 -14.05 78.90 -9.18
N GLN A 210 -14.07 79.00 -7.85
CA GLN A 210 -14.54 78.00 -6.90
C GLN A 210 -15.92 77.43 -7.26
N ARG A 211 -16.10 76.12 -7.09
CA ARG A 211 -17.23 75.53 -6.36
C ARG A 211 -16.96 74.07 -5.98
N ILE A 212 -17.03 73.84 -4.68
CA ILE A 212 -16.97 72.58 -3.93
C ILE A 212 -18.36 71.94 -3.96
N SER A 213 -18.44 70.61 -4.12
CA SER A 213 -19.60 69.74 -3.85
C SER A 213 -19.10 68.29 -3.98
N SER A 214 -18.69 67.60 -2.90
CA SER A 214 -19.47 66.81 -1.91
C SER A 214 -20.17 65.58 -2.50
N ASP A 215 -19.61 64.40 -2.17
CA ASP A 215 -20.21 63.08 -1.84
C ASP A 215 -19.08 62.04 -2.03
N GLU A 216 -18.31 61.68 -0.99
CA GLU A 216 -18.64 60.69 0.07
C GLU A 216 -19.13 59.34 -0.47
N GLU A 217 -18.17 58.42 -0.68
CA GLU A 217 -18.28 56.98 -0.39
C GLU A 217 -16.87 56.39 -0.53
N ASP A 218 -16.07 56.58 0.52
CA ASP A 218 -14.72 56.00 0.66
C ASP A 218 -14.89 54.58 1.20
N ASP A 219 -14.99 53.59 0.30
CA ASP A 219 -14.95 52.17 0.64
C ASP A 219 -13.59 51.85 1.27
N ALA A 220 -13.58 51.76 2.60
CA ALA A 220 -12.42 51.45 3.40
C ALA A 220 -11.76 50.14 2.96
N TYR A 221 -10.58 50.27 2.35
CA TYR A 221 -9.71 49.18 1.96
C TYR A 221 -9.22 48.45 3.24
N GLY A 222 -9.78 47.28 3.55
CA GLY A 222 -9.35 46.43 4.67
C GLY A 222 -10.43 45.94 5.65
N ALA A 223 -11.71 45.94 5.28
CA ALA A 223 -12.76 45.38 6.13
C ALA A 223 -12.63 43.85 6.31
N ALA A 224 -12.89 43.38 7.52
CA ALA A 224 -12.70 42.00 7.96
C ALA A 224 -13.60 41.02 7.18
N THR A 225 -12.99 39.98 6.63
CA THR A 225 -13.68 38.81 6.06
C THR A 225 -14.50 38.12 7.15
N GLN A 226 -15.82 38.04 6.99
CA GLN A 226 -16.70 37.27 7.87
C GLN A 226 -16.27 35.79 7.88
N ALA A 227 -16.04 35.25 9.07
CA ALA A 227 -15.86 33.82 9.28
C ALA A 227 -17.21 33.10 9.07
N MET A 228 -17.22 32.03 8.27
CA MET A 228 -18.37 31.14 8.17
C MET A 228 -18.50 30.34 9.47
N ASN A 229 -19.61 30.54 10.18
CA ASN A 229 -20.03 29.60 11.23
C ASN A 229 -20.46 28.30 10.54
N ILE A 230 -19.76 27.22 10.86
CA ILE A 230 -20.22 25.86 10.59
C ILE A 230 -21.01 25.45 11.82
N ASP A 231 -22.33 25.48 11.70
CA ASP A 231 -23.22 24.89 12.70
C ASP A 231 -23.03 23.37 12.64
N ASN A 232 -22.47 22.82 13.70
CA ASN A 232 -22.34 21.38 13.92
C ASN A 232 -23.51 20.98 14.83
N ASP A 233 -24.67 20.70 14.24
CA ASP A 233 -25.80 20.14 14.96
C ASP A 233 -25.46 18.70 15.38
N SER A 234 -25.30 18.51 16.67
CA SER A 234 -25.30 17.21 17.35
C SER A 234 -26.15 17.35 18.60
N ASP A 235 -27.40 16.90 18.51
CA ASP A 235 -28.13 16.16 19.54
C ASP A 235 -29.35 15.47 18.90
#